data_AF-A0A8C4Q5J2-F1
#
_entry.id   AF-A0A8C4Q5J2-F1
#
_cell.length_a   1.000
_cell.length_b   1.000
_cell.length_c   1.000
_cell.angle_alpha   90.00
_cell.angle_beta   90.00
_cell.angle_gamma   90.00
#
_symmetry.space_group_name_H-M   'P 1'
#
loop_
_entity.id
_entity.type
_entity.pdbx_description
1 polymer ?
#
loop_
_entity_poly.entity_id
_entity_poly.type
_entity_poly.pdbx_seq_one_letter_code
_entity_poly.pdbx_strand_id
1 'polypeptide(L)'
;MELGKGSIALSPLPFDREVKVAIPLGEHKEMEVDLKLKLHKRGDPSLRLSLALSDGERRFLQNRRPVVSTAMRKVLGLQESLREEEVPVVAVLGSGGGVRAMTGFYGSLLGLEHLGLVDCISYIAGVSGSTWCMAPLYQNASWSGEHGLEAQMSRAKCKILASKAPAFSQDKWWEYSKDMQAKAESGQLLSFTDIWGLMLQDSLFGKVIGYF
;
A
#
# COMPACT_ATOMS: atom_id res chain seq x y z
N MET A 1 -41.51 2.05 8.87
CA MET A 1 -42.81 2.24 8.21
C MET A 1 -42.54 3.08 6.97
N GLU A 2 -42.71 2.52 5.77
CA GLU A 2 -42.54 3.24 4.51
C GLU A 2 -43.83 4.04 4.24
N LEU A 3 -43.72 5.36 4.04
CA LEU A 3 -44.88 6.25 3.86
C LEU A 3 -45.46 6.17 2.44
N GLY A 4 -44.64 5.86 1.43
CA GLY A 4 -45.03 5.68 0.04
C GLY A 4 -43.81 5.56 -0.88
N LYS A 5 -44.03 5.14 -2.13
CA LYS A 5 -42.99 4.97 -3.15
C LYS A 5 -43.44 5.59 -4.47
N GLY A 6 -42.55 6.35 -5.12
CA GLY A 6 -42.75 6.91 -6.45
C GLY A 6 -41.57 6.62 -7.38
N SER A 7 -41.80 6.71 -8.69
CA SER A 7 -40.79 6.50 -9.72
C SER A 7 -40.95 7.53 -10.84
N ILE A 8 -39.84 8.05 -11.34
CA ILE A 8 -39.82 9.06 -12.41
C ILE A 8 -38.89 8.55 -13.50
N ALA A 9 -39.34 8.59 -14.76
CA ALA A 9 -38.48 8.29 -15.89
C ALA A 9 -37.45 9.42 -16.07
N LEU A 10 -36.16 9.08 -16.21
CA LEU A 10 -35.11 10.07 -16.46
C LEU A 10 -35.04 10.51 -17.93
N SER A 11 -35.45 9.65 -18.86
CA SER A 11 -35.43 9.91 -20.31
C SER A 11 -36.14 11.20 -20.77
N PRO A 12 -37.30 11.61 -20.21
CA PRO A 12 -37.97 12.86 -20.60
C PRO A 12 -37.39 14.12 -19.94
N LEU A 13 -36.44 14.01 -19.00
CA LEU A 13 -35.93 15.18 -18.28
C LEU A 13 -34.88 15.94 -19.12
N PRO A 14 -35.00 17.27 -19.26
CA PRO A 14 -34.02 18.09 -19.95
C PRO A 14 -32.69 18.15 -19.17
N PHE A 15 -31.57 18.14 -19.90
CA PHE A 15 -30.24 18.36 -19.33
C PHE A 15 -30.08 19.81 -18.85
N ASP A 16 -29.33 19.97 -17.76
CA ASP A 16 -28.90 21.22 -17.12
C ASP A 16 -30.01 22.19 -16.72
N ARG A 17 -31.26 21.71 -16.68
CA ARG A 17 -32.42 22.46 -16.19
C ARG A 17 -32.97 21.82 -14.92
N GLU A 18 -33.39 22.67 -14.00
CA GLU A 18 -34.13 22.23 -12.81
C GLU A 18 -35.59 21.99 -13.20
N VAL A 19 -36.10 20.83 -12.81
CA VAL A 19 -37.48 20.42 -13.02
C VAL A 19 -38.06 19.99 -11.69
N LYS A 20 -39.22 20.53 -11.36
CA LYS A 20 -39.98 20.16 -10.18
C LYS A 20 -40.79 18.91 -10.46
N VAL A 21 -40.69 17.90 -9.60
CA VAL A 21 -41.46 16.66 -9.75
C VAL A 21 -42.14 16.29 -8.44
N ALA A 22 -43.43 15.98 -8.50
CA ALA A 22 -44.21 15.52 -7.36
C ALA A 22 -44.04 14.01 -7.17
N ILE A 23 -43.67 13.58 -5.95
CA ILE A 23 -43.55 12.19 -5.55
C ILE A 23 -44.70 11.85 -4.60
N PRO A 24 -45.55 10.86 -4.92
CA PRO A 24 -46.65 10.45 -4.03
C PRO A 24 -46.11 9.72 -2.78
N LEU A 25 -46.56 10.12 -1.60
CA LEU A 25 -46.19 9.62 -0.28
C LEU A 25 -47.36 8.90 0.42
N GLY A 26 -48.21 8.21 -0.35
CA GLY A 26 -49.41 7.52 0.14
C GLY A 26 -50.72 8.21 -0.26
N GLU A 27 -51.84 7.78 0.34
CA GLU A 27 -53.16 8.35 0.03
C GLU A 27 -53.19 9.86 0.35
N HIS A 28 -53.29 10.67 -0.70
CA HIS A 28 -53.49 12.13 -0.67
C HIS A 28 -52.32 12.99 -0.16
N LYS A 29 -51.07 12.49 -0.18
CA LYS A 29 -49.88 13.30 0.12
C LYS A 29 -48.87 13.25 -1.02
N GLU A 30 -48.42 14.41 -1.47
CA GLU A 30 -47.36 14.55 -2.48
C GLU A 30 -46.23 15.43 -1.91
N MET A 31 -45.00 15.11 -2.31
CA MET A 31 -43.82 15.93 -2.00
C MET A 31 -43.17 16.39 -3.30
N GLU A 32 -42.94 17.70 -3.41
CA GLU A 32 -42.24 18.30 -4.55
C GLU A 32 -40.73 18.16 -4.35
N VAL A 33 -40.03 17.67 -5.38
CA VAL A 33 -38.57 17.54 -5.40
C VAL A 33 -38.02 18.23 -6.64
N ASP A 34 -36.99 19.04 -6.44
CA ASP A 34 -36.25 19.66 -7.55
C ASP A 34 -35.19 18.68 -8.07
N LEU A 35 -35.29 18.33 -9.35
CA LEU A 35 -34.35 17.45 -10.05
C LEU A 35 -33.59 18.22 -11.13
N LYS A 36 -32.28 18.04 -11.20
CA LYS A 36 -31.42 18.57 -12.27
C LYS A 36 -30.56 17.48 -12.84
N LEU A 37 -30.83 17.08 -14.08
CA LEU A 37 -30.02 16.11 -14.80
C LEU A 37 -28.80 16.81 -15.40
N LYS A 38 -27.59 16.44 -14.99
CA LYS A 38 -26.34 16.99 -15.56
C LYS A 38 -25.62 15.93 -16.38
N LEU A 39 -25.17 16.32 -17.58
CA LEU A 39 -24.25 15.50 -18.35
C LEU A 39 -22.82 15.74 -17.83
N HIS A 40 -22.31 14.84 -17.01
CA HIS A 40 -20.91 14.90 -16.63
C HIS A 40 -20.07 14.23 -17.71
N LYS A 41 -19.25 15.00 -18.44
CA LYS A 41 -18.14 14.40 -19.18
C LYS A 41 -17.29 13.68 -18.15
N ARG A 42 -17.16 12.36 -18.29
CA ARG A 42 -16.29 11.56 -17.43
C ARG A 42 -14.91 12.21 -17.50
N GLY A 43 -14.46 12.78 -16.38
CA GLY A 43 -13.10 13.33 -16.29
C GLY A 43 -12.06 12.23 -16.54
N ASP A 44 -10.79 12.59 -16.46
CA ASP A 44 -9.72 11.59 -16.59
C ASP A 44 -9.98 10.46 -15.59
N PRO A 45 -10.06 9.20 -16.06
CA PRO A 45 -10.33 8.08 -15.18
C PRO A 45 -9.19 7.99 -14.16
N SER A 46 -9.53 7.73 -12.89
CA SER A 46 -8.52 7.40 -11.88
C SER A 46 -7.75 6.11 -12.23
N LEU A 47 -8.27 5.32 -13.17
CA LEU A 47 -7.63 4.13 -13.70
C LEU A 47 -6.66 4.48 -14.84
N ARG A 48 -5.39 4.15 -14.66
CA ARG A 48 -4.36 4.27 -15.70
C ARG A 48 -4.44 3.09 -16.68
N LEU A 49 -4.68 3.38 -17.95
CA LEU A 49 -4.75 2.40 -19.03
C LEU A 49 -3.49 2.46 -19.91
N SER A 50 -2.40 1.82 -19.48
CA SER A 50 -1.14 1.80 -20.24
C SER A 50 -0.24 0.64 -19.84
N LEU A 51 0.49 0.08 -20.82
CA LEU A 51 1.51 -0.95 -20.63
C LEU A 51 2.90 -0.38 -20.27
N ALA A 52 3.09 0.94 -20.38
CA ALA A 52 4.35 1.58 -20.02
C ALA A 52 4.48 1.71 -18.49
N LEU A 53 5.69 2.00 -18.00
CA LEU A 53 5.91 2.40 -16.61
C LEU A 53 5.13 3.66 -16.25
N SER A 54 4.85 3.86 -14.96
CA SER A 54 4.28 5.13 -14.48
C SER A 54 5.31 6.26 -14.57
N ASP A 55 4.86 7.52 -14.57
CA ASP A 55 5.77 8.68 -14.51
C ASP A 55 6.60 8.73 -13.22
N GLY A 56 6.03 8.22 -12.12
CA GLY A 56 6.76 8.09 -10.85
C GLY A 56 7.93 7.12 -10.97
N GLU A 57 7.68 5.95 -11.58
CA GLU A 57 8.70 4.92 -11.75
C GLU A 57 9.78 5.31 -12.78
N ARG A 58 9.40 5.97 -13.88
CA ARG A 58 10.38 6.53 -14.84
C ARG A 58 11.33 7.51 -14.16
N ARG A 59 10.79 8.44 -13.36
CA ARG A 59 11.59 9.41 -12.59
C ARG A 59 12.48 8.74 -11.57
N PHE A 60 11.98 7.70 -10.89
CA PHE A 60 12.79 6.89 -9.98
C PHE A 60 13.99 6.28 -10.72
N LEU A 61 13.80 5.64 -11.89
CA LEU A 61 14.89 5.05 -12.65
C LEU A 61 15.91 6.10 -13.12
N GLN A 62 15.46 7.26 -13.60
CA GLN A 62 16.34 8.37 -13.96
C GLN A 62 17.22 8.81 -12.79
N ASN A 63 16.65 8.92 -11.59
CA ASN A 63 17.38 9.31 -10.39
C ASN A 63 18.27 8.20 -9.83
N ARG A 64 17.89 6.93 -10.00
CA ARG A 64 18.60 5.77 -9.45
C ARG A 64 19.81 5.37 -10.30
N ARG A 65 19.76 5.54 -11.63
CA ARG A 65 20.85 5.18 -12.55
C ARG A 65 22.22 5.76 -12.17
N PRO A 66 22.37 7.06 -11.85
CA PRO A 66 23.66 7.61 -11.44
C PRO A 66 24.22 6.96 -10.17
N VAL A 67 23.34 6.58 -9.24
CA VAL A 67 23.72 5.88 -8.00
C VAL A 67 24.25 4.47 -8.32
N VAL A 68 23.52 3.73 -9.15
CA VAL A 68 23.94 2.38 -9.59
C VAL A 68 25.24 2.44 -10.37
N SER A 69 25.40 3.39 -11.30
CA SER A 69 26.64 3.57 -12.08
C SER A 69 27.84 3.79 -11.14
N THR A 70 27.67 4.68 -10.15
CA THR A 70 28.73 4.99 -9.18
C THR A 70 29.08 3.78 -8.31
N ALA A 71 28.07 3.06 -7.82
CA ALA A 71 28.25 1.88 -6.99
C ALA A 71 28.91 0.73 -7.77
N MET A 72 28.46 0.47 -9.01
CA MET A 72 29.03 -0.57 -9.86
C MET A 72 30.48 -0.28 -10.24
N ARG A 73 30.82 0.97 -10.55
CA ARG A 73 32.22 1.36 -10.79
C ARG A 73 33.09 0.97 -9.59
N LYS A 74 32.63 1.26 -8.37
CA LYS A 74 33.36 0.95 -7.13
C LYS A 74 33.49 -0.56 -6.91
N VAL A 75 32.39 -1.30 -7.04
CA VAL A 75 32.36 -2.75 -6.77
C VAL A 75 33.17 -3.54 -7.80
N LEU A 76 33.10 -3.15 -9.08
CA LEU A 76 33.80 -3.85 -10.17
C LEU A 76 35.23 -3.33 -10.41
N GLY A 77 35.66 -2.28 -9.70
CA GLY A 77 37.00 -1.70 -9.87
C GLY A 77 37.21 -1.05 -11.25
N LEU A 78 36.16 -0.48 -11.84
CA LEU A 78 36.25 0.16 -13.15
C LEU A 78 36.96 1.51 -13.06
N GLN A 79 37.75 1.84 -14.09
CA GLN A 79 38.45 3.13 -14.19
C GLN A 79 37.49 4.31 -14.42
N GLU A 80 36.43 4.08 -15.20
CA GLU A 80 35.42 5.07 -15.55
C GLU A 80 34.03 4.63 -15.09
N SER A 81 33.13 5.59 -14.91
CA SER A 81 31.72 5.30 -14.61
C SER A 81 31.01 4.75 -15.85
N LEU A 82 30.03 3.88 -15.66
CA LEU A 82 29.20 3.36 -16.74
C LEU A 82 28.40 4.50 -17.39
N ARG A 83 28.33 4.50 -18.73
CA ARG A 83 27.41 5.37 -19.48
C ARG A 83 25.97 5.00 -19.14
N GLU A 84 25.03 5.91 -19.34
CA GLU A 84 23.64 5.72 -18.90
C GLU A 84 23.02 4.44 -19.49
N GLU A 85 23.34 4.13 -20.75
CA GLU A 85 22.82 2.97 -21.49
C GLU A 85 23.47 1.64 -21.05
N GLU A 86 24.62 1.71 -20.36
CA GLU A 86 25.39 0.56 -19.87
C GLU A 86 25.02 0.18 -18.44
N VAL A 87 24.30 1.04 -17.71
CA VAL A 87 23.88 0.78 -16.33
C VAL A 87 22.82 -0.32 -16.32
N PRO A 88 23.12 -1.54 -15.80
CA PRO A 88 22.16 -2.61 -15.77
C PRO A 88 21.09 -2.36 -14.71
N VAL A 89 19.89 -2.83 -14.98
CA VAL A 89 18.81 -2.87 -14.00
C VAL A 89 18.94 -4.14 -13.17
N VAL A 90 19.29 -4.00 -11.89
CA VAL A 90 19.45 -5.13 -10.97
C VAL A 90 18.25 -5.24 -10.05
N ALA A 91 17.70 -6.45 -9.91
CA ALA A 91 16.60 -6.75 -9.03
C ALA A 91 16.99 -7.78 -7.97
N VAL A 92 16.55 -7.55 -6.72
CA VAL A 92 16.61 -8.52 -5.63
C VAL A 92 15.20 -9.03 -5.37
N LEU A 93 15.04 -10.37 -5.36
CA LEU A 93 13.74 -11.04 -5.29
C LEU A 93 13.62 -11.85 -3.99
N GLY A 94 12.64 -11.49 -3.16
CA GLY A 94 12.31 -12.16 -1.91
C GLY A 94 11.14 -13.13 -2.06
N SER A 95 11.35 -14.40 -1.72
CA SER A 95 10.30 -15.44 -1.78
C SER A 95 9.34 -15.41 -0.58
N GLY A 96 8.26 -16.18 -0.67
CA GLY A 96 7.37 -16.40 0.46
C GLY A 96 7.90 -17.41 1.48
N GLY A 97 7.28 -17.45 2.67
CA GLY A 97 7.69 -18.38 3.74
C GLY A 97 7.59 -17.82 5.15
N GLY A 98 6.73 -16.83 5.37
CA GLY A 98 6.51 -16.20 6.67
C GLY A 98 7.81 -15.69 7.33
N VAL A 99 7.94 -15.92 8.63
CA VAL A 99 9.10 -15.43 9.41
C VAL A 99 10.43 -15.98 8.90
N ARG A 100 10.47 -17.21 8.35
CA ARG A 100 11.69 -17.77 7.76
C ARG A 100 12.18 -16.93 6.57
N ALA A 101 11.27 -16.60 5.66
CA ALA A 101 11.58 -15.77 4.50
C ALA A 101 11.96 -14.34 4.93
N MET A 102 11.25 -13.77 5.91
CA MET A 102 11.58 -12.46 6.47
C MET A 102 13.00 -12.42 7.04
N THR A 103 13.36 -13.35 7.92
CA THR A 103 14.69 -13.42 8.55
C THR A 103 15.78 -13.67 7.53
N GLY A 104 15.57 -14.59 6.59
CA GLY A 104 16.51 -14.84 5.51
C GLY A 104 16.73 -13.60 4.64
N PHE A 105 15.66 -12.84 4.35
CA PHE A 105 15.75 -11.65 3.52
C PHE A 105 16.51 -10.50 4.20
N TYR A 106 16.33 -10.28 5.51
CA TYR A 106 17.19 -9.37 6.27
C TYR A 106 18.66 -9.76 6.16
N GLY A 107 18.98 -11.04 6.34
CA GLY A 107 20.35 -11.54 6.21
C GLY A 107 20.92 -11.35 4.80
N SER A 108 20.14 -11.62 3.76
CA SER A 108 20.55 -11.39 2.37
C SER A 108 20.83 -9.92 2.08
N LEU A 109 19.95 -9.02 2.49
CA LEU A 109 20.16 -7.57 2.32
C LEU A 109 21.39 -7.09 3.10
N LEU A 110 21.64 -7.65 4.28
CA LEU A 110 22.81 -7.28 5.10
C LEU A 110 24.11 -7.75 4.46
N GLY A 111 24.12 -8.96 3.91
CA GLY A 111 25.24 -9.44 3.09
C GLY A 111 25.49 -8.54 1.87
N LEU A 112 24.43 -8.08 1.19
CA LEU A 112 24.58 -7.14 0.08
C LEU A 112 25.11 -5.78 0.55
N GLU A 113 24.72 -5.30 1.72
CA GLU A 113 25.21 -4.05 2.31
C GLU A 113 26.71 -4.14 2.59
N HIS A 114 27.15 -5.22 3.25
CA HIS A 114 28.56 -5.47 3.55
C HIS A 114 29.43 -5.63 2.29
N LEU A 115 28.86 -6.10 1.19
CA LEU A 115 29.52 -6.18 -0.12
C LEU A 115 29.46 -4.87 -0.92
N GLY A 116 28.80 -3.82 -0.41
CA GLY A 116 28.61 -2.56 -1.13
C GLY A 116 27.67 -2.67 -2.34
N LEU A 117 26.83 -3.70 -2.39
CA LEU A 117 25.93 -4.00 -3.51
C LEU A 117 24.54 -3.39 -3.39
N VAL A 118 24.14 -2.89 -2.21
CA VAL A 118 22.80 -2.30 -2.02
C VAL A 118 22.55 -1.12 -2.96
N ASP A 119 23.56 -0.28 -3.18
CA ASP A 119 23.46 0.85 -4.12
C ASP A 119 23.44 0.45 -5.59
N CYS A 120 23.81 -0.80 -5.92
CA CYS A 120 23.68 -1.35 -7.26
C CYS A 120 22.24 -1.80 -7.58
N ILE A 121 21.38 -1.93 -6.57
CA ILE A 121 20.01 -2.47 -6.74
C ILE A 121 19.08 -1.38 -7.29
N SER A 122 18.35 -1.71 -8.35
CA SER A 122 17.27 -0.89 -8.90
C SER A 122 15.90 -1.27 -8.34
N TYR A 123 15.65 -2.57 -8.15
CA TYR A 123 14.37 -3.07 -7.65
C TYR A 123 14.55 -4.06 -6.52
N ILE A 124 13.69 -3.96 -5.51
CA ILE A 124 13.50 -5.01 -4.51
C ILE A 124 12.04 -5.42 -4.61
N ALA A 125 11.80 -6.68 -4.98
CA ALA A 125 10.46 -7.25 -5.03
C ALA A 125 10.37 -8.38 -4.02
N GLY A 126 9.22 -8.56 -3.39
CA GLY A 126 9.01 -9.60 -2.41
C GLY A 126 7.55 -10.02 -2.32
N VAL A 127 7.33 -11.25 -1.86
CA VAL A 127 5.98 -11.80 -1.62
C VAL A 127 5.91 -12.43 -0.23
N SER A 128 4.74 -12.38 0.39
CA SER A 128 4.48 -13.03 1.69
C SER A 128 5.54 -12.63 2.73
N GLY A 129 6.28 -13.57 3.33
CA GLY A 129 7.24 -13.29 4.39
C GLY A 129 8.31 -12.25 4.06
N SER A 130 8.81 -12.17 2.82
CA SER A 130 9.76 -11.12 2.45
C SER A 130 9.16 -9.71 2.50
N THR A 131 7.84 -9.55 2.31
CA THR A 131 7.20 -8.24 2.47
C THR A 131 7.19 -7.77 3.92
N TRP A 132 7.30 -8.68 4.88
CA TRP A 132 7.37 -8.36 6.30
C TRP A 132 8.75 -7.80 6.70
N CYS A 133 9.79 -8.08 5.90
CA CYS A 133 11.10 -7.42 6.00
C CYS A 133 11.06 -6.06 5.28
N MET A 134 10.46 -5.99 4.10
CA MET A 134 10.37 -4.76 3.31
C MET A 134 9.53 -3.68 4.01
N ALA A 135 8.35 -4.01 4.52
CA ALA A 135 7.42 -3.00 5.05
C ALA A 135 8.02 -2.12 6.17
N PRO A 136 8.70 -2.67 7.20
CA PRO A 136 9.41 -1.87 8.20
C PRO A 136 10.62 -1.11 7.66
N LEU A 137 11.34 -1.67 6.68
CA LEU A 137 12.49 -0.99 6.07
C LEU A 137 12.04 0.27 5.32
N TYR A 138 11.03 0.14 4.45
CA TYR A 138 10.54 1.25 3.63
C TYR A 138 9.78 2.33 4.43
N GLN A 139 9.49 2.13 5.72
CA GLN A 139 9.02 3.21 6.61
C GLN A 139 10.14 4.21 6.95
N ASN A 140 11.41 3.83 6.82
CA ASN A 140 12.55 4.73 6.98
C ASN A 140 13.12 5.08 5.60
N ALA A 141 12.98 6.34 5.16
CA ALA A 141 13.50 6.79 3.87
C ALA A 141 15.03 6.59 3.70
N SER A 142 15.77 6.47 4.80
CA SER A 142 17.23 6.27 4.83
C SER A 142 17.64 4.87 5.30
N TRP A 143 16.77 3.86 5.15
CA TRP A 143 17.04 2.51 5.64
C TRP A 143 18.29 1.85 5.05
N SER A 144 18.66 2.19 3.81
CA SER A 144 19.83 1.65 3.11
C SER A 144 21.11 2.46 3.37
N GLY A 145 21.04 3.47 4.25
CA GLY A 145 22.21 4.18 4.74
C GLY A 145 22.93 3.40 5.83
N GLU A 146 24.07 3.94 6.28
CA GLU A 146 24.94 3.30 7.26
C GLU A 146 24.17 2.86 8.53
N HIS A 147 24.33 1.58 8.92
CA HIS A 147 23.66 0.91 10.05
C HIS A 147 22.12 0.86 10.02
N GLY A 148 21.48 1.37 8.96
CA GLY A 148 20.02 1.38 8.86
C GLY A 148 19.43 -0.02 8.87
N LEU A 149 20.04 -0.94 8.13
CA LEU A 149 19.59 -2.32 8.01
C LEU A 149 19.88 -3.14 9.27
N GLU A 150 21.05 -2.99 9.89
CA GLU A 150 21.43 -3.64 11.15
C GLU A 150 20.50 -3.24 12.31
N ALA A 151 20.19 -1.94 12.41
CA ALA A 151 19.26 -1.43 13.40
C ALA A 151 17.85 -2.02 13.21
N GLN A 152 17.38 -2.11 11.96
CA GLN A 152 16.07 -2.69 11.66
C GLN A 152 16.02 -4.19 11.89
N MET A 153 17.07 -4.93 11.51
CA MET A 153 17.19 -6.36 11.80
C MET A 153 17.19 -6.61 13.32
N SER A 154 17.89 -5.78 14.09
CA SER A 154 17.93 -5.89 15.56
C SER A 154 16.54 -5.66 16.18
N ARG A 155 15.81 -4.65 15.71
CA ARG A 155 14.41 -4.40 16.11
C ARG A 155 13.51 -5.58 15.75
N ALA A 156 13.60 -6.07 14.52
CA ALA A 156 12.82 -7.21 14.05
C ALA A 156 13.10 -8.45 14.91
N LYS A 157 14.38 -8.74 15.21
CA LYS A 157 14.78 -9.86 16.09
C LYS A 157 14.10 -9.75 17.47
N CYS A 158 14.17 -8.59 18.13
CA CYS A 158 13.51 -8.38 19.42
C CYS A 158 12.00 -8.62 19.35
N LYS A 159 11.35 -8.12 18.29
CA LYS A 159 9.90 -8.26 18.10
C LYS A 159 9.50 -9.70 17.80
N ILE A 160 10.24 -10.42 16.97
CA ILE A 160 9.94 -11.81 16.62
C ILE A 160 10.09 -12.72 17.84
N LEU A 161 11.15 -12.54 18.63
CA LEU A 161 11.45 -13.36 19.81
C LEU A 161 10.53 -13.06 21.01
N ALA A 162 9.90 -11.88 21.05
CA ALA A 162 8.93 -11.55 22.08
C ALA A 162 7.72 -12.51 22.07
N SER A 163 7.18 -12.81 23.25
CA SER A 163 5.95 -13.58 23.38
C SER A 163 4.81 -12.94 22.59
N LYS A 164 4.05 -13.76 21.89
CA LYS A 164 2.87 -13.34 21.10
C LYS A 164 1.56 -13.51 21.88
N ALA A 165 1.61 -14.06 23.09
CA ALA A 165 0.44 -14.21 23.96
C ALA A 165 -0.31 -12.88 24.21
N PRO A 166 0.35 -11.72 24.38
CA PRO A 166 -0.35 -10.45 24.55
C PRO A 166 -1.24 -10.06 23.37
N ALA A 167 -0.93 -10.48 22.14
CA ALA A 167 -1.77 -10.22 20.97
C ALA A 167 -3.14 -10.92 21.05
N PHE A 168 -3.29 -11.89 21.97
CA PHE A 168 -4.54 -12.59 22.24
C PHE A 168 -5.21 -12.15 23.53
N SER A 169 -4.73 -11.08 24.18
CA SER A 169 -5.37 -10.55 25.39
C SER A 169 -6.72 -9.90 25.05
N GLN A 170 -7.62 -9.86 26.03
CA GLN A 170 -8.93 -9.22 25.87
C GLN A 170 -8.81 -7.75 25.42
N ASP A 171 -7.84 -7.01 25.96
CA ASP A 171 -7.58 -5.61 25.58
C ASP A 171 -7.19 -5.48 24.11
N LYS A 172 -6.30 -6.37 23.62
CA LYS A 172 -5.89 -6.37 22.20
C LYS A 172 -7.02 -6.77 21.27
N TRP A 173 -7.82 -7.77 21.64
CA TRP A 173 -9.00 -8.14 20.87
C TRP A 173 -10.03 -7.01 20.80
N TRP A 174 -10.16 -6.22 21.87
CA TRP A 174 -11.00 -5.03 21.88
C TRP A 174 -10.46 -3.92 20.96
N GLU A 175 -9.14 -3.66 20.97
CA GLU A 175 -8.49 -2.76 20.00
C GLU A 175 -8.77 -3.20 18.55
N TYR A 176 -8.53 -4.47 18.24
CA TYR A 176 -8.77 -4.99 16.89
C TYR A 176 -10.22 -4.88 16.45
N SER A 177 -11.16 -5.11 17.38
CA SER A 177 -12.59 -5.01 17.11
C SER A 177 -13.01 -3.58 16.76
N LYS A 178 -12.42 -2.58 17.42
CA LYS A 178 -12.67 -1.16 17.10
C LYS A 178 -12.20 -0.81 15.69
N ASP A 179 -10.99 -1.22 15.32
CA ASP A 179 -10.45 -0.94 13.99
C ASP A 179 -11.30 -1.62 12.91
N MET A 180 -11.69 -2.87 13.12
CA MET A 180 -12.58 -3.60 12.19
C MET A 180 -13.96 -2.95 12.10
N GLN A 181 -14.53 -2.48 13.22
CA GLN A 181 -15.80 -1.76 13.21
C GLN A 181 -15.70 -0.46 12.41
N ALA A 182 -14.63 0.32 12.59
CA ALA A 182 -14.40 1.55 11.83
C ALA A 182 -14.32 1.25 10.31
N LYS A 183 -13.65 0.16 9.92
CA LYS A 183 -13.62 -0.28 8.52
C LYS A 183 -15.03 -0.66 8.01
N ALA A 184 -15.82 -1.40 8.78
CA ALA A 184 -17.18 -1.78 8.40
C ALA A 184 -18.11 -0.56 8.28
N GLU A 185 -18.02 0.39 9.20
CA GLU A 185 -18.78 1.66 9.18
C GLU A 185 -18.43 2.52 7.96
N SER A 186 -17.21 2.40 7.43
CA SER A 186 -16.82 3.02 6.15
C SER A 186 -17.40 2.34 4.90
N GLY A 187 -18.20 1.28 5.06
CA GLY A 187 -18.80 0.51 3.96
C GLY A 187 -17.87 -0.52 3.33
N GLN A 188 -16.68 -0.77 3.92
CA GLN A 188 -15.73 -1.76 3.44
C GLN A 188 -16.02 -3.17 4.00
N LEU A 189 -15.73 -4.19 3.19
CA LEU A 189 -15.91 -5.58 3.60
C LEU A 189 -14.85 -6.01 4.63
N LEU A 190 -15.29 -6.81 5.60
CA LEU A 190 -14.43 -7.47 6.58
C LEU A 190 -14.17 -8.92 6.18
N SER A 191 -12.97 -9.39 6.49
CA SER A 191 -12.52 -10.75 6.23
C SER A 191 -11.47 -11.20 7.25
N PHE A 192 -11.09 -12.48 7.20
CA PHE A 192 -10.03 -12.98 8.08
C PHE A 192 -8.66 -12.30 7.85
N THR A 193 -8.42 -11.73 6.66
CA THR A 193 -7.16 -11.02 6.41
C THR A 193 -7.05 -9.73 7.22
N ASP A 194 -8.17 -9.15 7.62
CA ASP A 194 -8.22 -7.93 8.42
C ASP A 194 -7.65 -8.17 9.81
N ILE A 195 -8.12 -9.21 10.49
CA ILE A 195 -7.61 -9.55 11.81
C ILE A 195 -6.17 -10.05 11.77
N TRP A 196 -5.84 -10.86 10.74
CA TRP A 196 -4.48 -11.30 10.51
C TRP A 196 -3.53 -10.10 10.30
N GLY A 197 -3.95 -9.11 9.52
CA GLY A 197 -3.20 -7.89 9.27
C GLY A 197 -2.92 -7.10 10.55
N LEU A 198 -3.93 -6.94 11.43
CA LEU A 198 -3.77 -6.24 12.71
C LEU A 198 -2.79 -6.97 13.64
N MET A 199 -2.92 -8.29 13.77
CA MET A 199 -2.00 -9.11 14.57
C MET A 199 -0.57 -9.08 14.02
N LEU A 200 -0.42 -9.07 12.70
CA LEU A 200 0.87 -8.98 12.03
C LEU A 200 1.50 -7.60 12.25
N GLN A 201 0.71 -6.51 12.17
CA GLN A 201 1.19 -5.16 12.46
C GLN A 201 1.69 -5.04 13.91
N ASP A 202 0.92 -5.51 14.88
CA ASP A 202 1.32 -5.51 16.29
C ASP A 202 2.60 -6.33 16.51
N SER A 203 2.73 -7.47 15.81
CA SER A 203 3.92 -8.32 15.86
C SER A 203 5.17 -7.70 15.22
N LEU A 204 5.03 -6.96 14.11
CA LEU A 204 6.16 -6.39 13.37
C LEU A 204 6.56 -5.00 13.90
N PHE A 205 5.58 -4.15 14.21
CA PHE A 205 5.79 -2.76 14.61
C PHE A 205 5.69 -2.55 16.12
N GLY A 206 5.12 -3.51 16.87
CA GLY A 206 4.82 -3.36 18.29
C GLY A 206 3.63 -2.45 18.59
N LYS A 207 2.87 -2.08 17.55
CA LYS A 207 1.63 -1.30 17.63
C LYS A 207 0.82 -1.53 16.37
N VAL A 208 -0.49 -1.33 16.47
CA VAL A 208 -1.37 -1.24 15.31
C VAL A 208 -1.25 0.17 14.71
N ILE A 209 -1.12 0.26 13.39
CA ILE A 209 -1.00 1.53 12.64
C ILE A 209 -2.33 1.88 11.95
N GLY A 210 -3.29 0.95 11.93
CA GLY A 210 -4.65 1.12 11.41
C GLY A 210 -4.86 0.51 10.02
N TYR A 211 -6.03 0.77 9.46
CA TYR A 211 -6.35 0.47 8.05
C TYR A 211 -5.98 1.66 7.16
N PHE A 212 -5.45 1.37 5.98
CA PHE A 212 -5.19 2.34 4.91
C PHE A 212 -6.33 2.32 3.88
#